data_AF-A0A9N7U4J7-F1
#
_entry.id   AF-A0A9N7U4J7-F1
#
_cell.length_a   1.000
_cell.length_b   1.000
_cell.length_c   1.000
_cell.angle_alpha   90.00
_cell.angle_beta   90.00
_cell.angle_gamma   90.00
#
_symmetry.space_group_name_H-M   'P 1'
#
loop_
_entity.id
_entity.type
_entity.pdbx_description
1 polymer ?
#
loop_
_entity_poly.entity_id
_entity_poly.type
_entity_poly.pdbx_seq_one_letter_code
_entity_poly.pdbx_strand_id
1 'polypeptide(L)'
;MTERTRSRVQAAEMSFLRRVAGVSLRDRVRSSVIREELGLEPLLLYLERSQLRWFGHLVRMPTGRLPWEVFQARPVGRRPRGRPRTRWRDYISTLAWERLSSELVNVAREREVWGPLLELLPPRPDPG
;
A
#
# COMPACT_ATOMS: atom_id res chain seq x y z
N MET A 1 4.54 2.14 5.48
CA MET A 1 3.35 2.12 6.35
C MET A 1 3.61 1.15 7.48
N THR A 2 3.30 1.50 8.73
CA THR A 2 3.45 0.59 9.87
C THR A 2 2.17 -0.24 10.06
N GLU A 3 2.27 -1.40 10.73
CA GLU A 3 1.10 -2.23 11.09
C GLU A 3 0.04 -1.41 11.83
N ARG A 4 0.45 -0.59 12.81
CA ARG A 4 -0.47 0.30 13.53
C ARG A 4 -1.22 1.25 12.61
N THR A 5 -0.58 1.75 11.55
CA THR A 5 -1.24 2.62 10.57
C THR A 5 -2.23 1.81 9.74
N ARG A 6 -1.84 0.60 9.30
CA ARG A 6 -2.68 -0.33 8.56
C ARG A 6 -3.97 -0.65 9.34
N SER A 7 -3.85 -1.01 10.62
CA SER A 7 -4.99 -1.29 11.49
C SER A 7 -5.90 -0.07 11.69
N ARG A 8 -5.34 1.13 11.81
CA ARG A 8 -6.14 2.37 11.92
C ARG A 8 -6.92 2.68 10.65
N VAL A 9 -6.34 2.45 9.48
CA VAL A 9 -7.03 2.60 8.20
C VAL A 9 -8.19 1.61 8.09
N GLN A 10 -7.96 0.33 8.41
CA GLN A 10 -9.02 -0.69 8.42
C GLN A 10 -10.13 -0.36 9.41
N ALA A 11 -9.79 0.07 10.62
CA ALA A 11 -10.78 0.45 11.63
C ALA A 11 -11.64 1.64 11.17
N ALA A 12 -11.02 2.66 10.57
CA ALA A 12 -11.73 3.81 10.03
C ALA A 12 -12.64 3.43 8.86
N GLU A 13 -12.12 2.65 7.91
CA GLU A 13 -12.90 2.08 6.79
C GLU A 13 -14.11 1.32 7.32
N MET A 14 -13.89 0.32 8.18
CA MET A 14 -14.97 -0.53 8.67
C MET A 14 -15.97 0.22 9.56
N SER A 15 -15.54 1.24 10.30
CA SER A 15 -16.46 2.11 11.05
C SER A 15 -17.42 2.85 10.13
N PHE A 16 -16.94 3.27 8.95
CA PHE A 16 -17.78 3.93 7.95
C PHE A 16 -18.68 2.92 7.24
N LEU A 17 -18.11 1.83 6.72
CA LEU A 17 -18.85 0.81 5.96
C LEU A 17 -19.96 0.14 6.76
N ARG A 18 -19.73 -0.14 8.05
CA ARG A 18 -20.76 -0.67 8.95
C ARG A 18 -21.96 0.27 9.07
N ARG A 19 -21.71 1.57 9.15
CA ARG A 19 -22.77 2.58 9.24
C ARG A 19 -23.55 2.68 7.93
N VAL A 20 -22.88 2.57 6.78
CA VAL A 20 -23.52 2.54 5.45
C VAL A 20 -24.38 1.29 5.28
N ALA A 21 -23.87 0.12 5.67
CA ALA A 21 -24.58 -1.16 5.58
C ALA A 21 -25.69 -1.33 6.65
N GLY A 22 -25.78 -0.43 7.63
CA GLY A 22 -26.73 -0.58 8.75
C GLY A 22 -26.39 -1.72 9.72
N VAL A 23 -25.14 -2.21 9.71
CA VAL A 23 -24.68 -3.34 10.52
C VAL A 23 -23.87 -2.85 11.72
N SER A 24 -24.16 -3.37 12.90
CA SER A 24 -23.44 -3.07 14.13
C SER A 24 -22.30 -4.07 14.38
N LEU A 25 -21.52 -3.86 15.45
CA LEU A 25 -20.53 -4.85 15.90
C LEU A 25 -21.19 -6.08 16.56
N ARG A 26 -22.44 -5.96 17.04
CA ARG A 26 -23.17 -7.05 17.70
C ARG A 26 -23.64 -8.12 16.72
N ASP A 27 -23.82 -7.76 15.46
CA ASP A 27 -24.26 -8.67 14.40
C ASP A 27 -23.15 -9.65 13.99
N ARG A 28 -21.91 -9.43 14.47
CA ARG A 28 -20.74 -10.31 14.23
C ARG A 28 -20.47 -10.60 12.75
N VAL A 29 -21.01 -9.78 11.83
CA VAL A 29 -20.75 -9.90 10.39
C VAL A 29 -19.28 -9.59 10.11
N ARG A 30 -18.63 -10.48 9.37
CA ARG A 30 -17.23 -10.35 8.97
C ARG A 30 -17.03 -9.11 8.09
N SER A 31 -15.87 -8.47 8.24
CA SER A 31 -15.52 -7.29 7.44
C SER A 31 -15.48 -7.58 5.94
N SER A 32 -15.03 -8.77 5.54
CA SER A 32 -15.06 -9.23 4.15
C SER A 32 -16.47 -9.28 3.55
N VAL A 33 -17.45 -9.80 4.31
CA VAL A 33 -18.86 -9.89 3.88
C VAL A 33 -19.45 -8.49 3.67
N ILE A 34 -19.22 -7.55 4.60
CA ILE A 34 -19.71 -6.18 4.45
C ILE A 34 -19.14 -5.51 3.20
N ARG A 35 -17.85 -5.73 2.90
CA ARG A 35 -17.22 -5.21 1.69
C ARG A 35 -17.81 -5.84 0.43
N GLU A 36 -18.03 -7.15 0.44
CA GLU A 36 -18.65 -7.90 -0.66
C GLU A 36 -20.07 -7.42 -0.95
N GLU A 37 -20.91 -7.27 0.07
CA GLU A 37 -22.29 -6.75 -0.06
C GLU A 37 -22.33 -5.33 -0.63
N LEU A 38 -21.34 -4.49 -0.29
CA LEU A 38 -21.22 -3.13 -0.80
C LEU A 38 -20.49 -3.05 -2.16
N GLY A 39 -19.96 -4.16 -2.67
CA GLY A 39 -19.17 -4.19 -3.91
C GLY A 39 -17.85 -3.41 -3.83
N LEU A 40 -17.24 -3.36 -2.64
CA LEU A 40 -16.04 -2.56 -2.38
C LEU A 40 -14.80 -3.43 -2.15
N GLU A 41 -13.69 -3.06 -2.78
CA GLU A 41 -12.37 -3.59 -2.41
C GLU A 41 -11.88 -2.98 -1.10
N PRO A 42 -11.02 -3.68 -0.32
CA PRO A 42 -10.42 -3.11 0.88
C PRO A 42 -9.63 -1.83 0.59
N LEU A 43 -9.84 -0.77 1.37
CA LEU A 43 -9.15 0.52 1.21
C LEU A 43 -7.62 0.38 1.25
N LEU A 44 -7.11 -0.58 2.02
CA LEU A 44 -5.69 -0.88 2.06
C LEU A 44 -5.14 -1.34 0.70
N LEU A 45 -5.90 -2.14 -0.05
CA LEU A 45 -5.49 -2.59 -1.37
C LEU A 45 -5.30 -1.40 -2.30
N TYR A 46 -6.27 -0.47 -2.30
CA TYR A 46 -6.18 0.77 -3.05
C TYR A 46 -4.96 1.61 -2.68
N LEU A 47 -4.65 1.75 -1.38
CA LEU A 47 -3.48 2.48 -0.91
C LEU A 47 -2.16 1.82 -1.36
N GLU A 48 -2.06 0.49 -1.26
CA GLU A 48 -0.88 -0.25 -1.72
C GLU A 48 -0.69 -0.12 -3.24
N ARG A 49 -1.75 -0.30 -4.04
CA ARG A 49 -1.71 -0.08 -5.50
C ARG A 49 -1.25 1.34 -5.84
N SER A 50 -1.78 2.34 -5.14
CA SER A 50 -1.42 3.75 -5.39
C SER A 50 0.03 4.07 -5.06
N GLN A 51 0.57 3.51 -3.98
CA GLN A 51 1.98 3.67 -3.63
C GLN A 51 2.90 2.95 -4.62
N LEU A 52 2.52 1.76 -5.09
CA LEU A 52 3.26 1.03 -6.11
C LEU A 52 3.18 1.73 -7.48
N ARG A 53 2.03 2.35 -7.84
CA ARG A 53 1.93 3.21 -9.02
C ARG A 53 2.91 4.38 -8.94
N TRP A 54 2.99 5.04 -7.80
CA TRP A 54 3.97 6.12 -7.56
C TRP A 54 5.41 5.63 -7.64
N PHE A 55 5.70 4.45 -7.09
CA PHE A 55 7.01 3.82 -7.21
C PHE A 55 7.41 3.57 -8.67
N GLY A 56 6.53 2.99 -9.47
CA GLY A 56 6.79 2.80 -10.89
C GLY A 56 7.02 4.13 -11.62
N HIS A 57 6.29 5.19 -11.24
CA HIS A 57 6.56 6.54 -11.77
C HIS A 57 7.97 7.05 -11.42
N LEU A 58 8.42 6.85 -10.18
CA LEU A 58 9.80 7.20 -9.77
C LEU A 58 10.85 6.41 -10.55
N VAL A 59 10.67 5.11 -10.73
CA VAL A 59 11.63 4.24 -11.44
C VAL A 59 11.78 4.63 -12.92
N ARG A 60 10.71 5.16 -13.54
CA ARG A 60 10.71 5.64 -14.93
C ARG A 60 11.13 7.11 -15.06
N MET A 61 11.38 7.79 -13.94
CA MET A 61 11.74 9.20 -13.94
C MET A 61 13.17 9.39 -14.46
N PRO A 62 13.44 10.38 -15.33
CA PRO A 62 14.81 10.70 -15.74
C PRO A 62 15.70 11.10 -14.56
N THR A 63 16.99 10.81 -14.67
CA THR A 63 18.02 11.27 -13.73
C THR A 63 18.07 12.81 -13.67
N GLY A 64 18.50 13.35 -12.52
CA GLY A 64 18.54 14.80 -12.28
C GLY A 64 17.23 15.40 -11.76
N ARG A 65 16.13 14.65 -11.75
CA ARG A 65 14.89 15.10 -11.09
C ARG A 65 14.94 14.86 -9.59
N LEU A 66 14.65 15.90 -8.80
CA LEU A 66 14.71 15.87 -7.34
C LEU A 66 14.02 14.65 -6.69
N PRO A 67 12.79 14.24 -7.06
CA PRO A 67 12.16 13.07 -6.43
C PRO A 67 12.97 11.78 -6.57
N TRP A 68 13.57 11.57 -7.75
CA TRP A 68 14.43 10.43 -8.01
C TRP A 68 15.76 10.52 -7.24
N GLU A 69 16.40 11.70 -7.24
CA GLU A 69 17.64 11.93 -6.49
C GLU A 69 17.44 11.70 -4.98
N VAL A 70 16.36 12.24 -4.41
CA VAL A 70 16.00 12.04 -2.99
C VAL A 70 15.69 10.57 -2.68
N PHE A 71 15.03 9.87 -3.60
CA PHE A 71 14.75 8.45 -3.45
C PHE A 71 16.03 7.61 -3.41
N GLN A 72 16.99 7.91 -4.30
CA GLN A 72 18.28 7.22 -4.35
C GLN A 72 19.19 7.58 -3.18
N ALA A 73 19.09 8.79 -2.64
CA ALA A 73 19.97 9.29 -1.59
C ALA A 73 20.10 8.32 -0.39
N ARG A 74 21.34 8.12 0.06
CA ARG A 74 21.67 7.32 1.25
C ARG A 74 22.42 8.20 2.27
N PRO A 75 21.73 9.14 2.95
CA PRO A 75 22.38 9.97 3.95
C PRO A 75 23.01 9.09 5.04
N VAL A 76 24.28 9.40 5.32
CA VAL A 76 25.09 8.80 6.38
C VAL A 76 24.76 9.50 7.69
N GLY A 77 24.61 8.74 8.78
CA GLY A 77 24.31 9.29 10.11
C GLY A 77 23.10 8.67 10.79
N ARG A 78 22.90 9.03 12.07
CA ARG A 78 21.78 8.56 12.88
C ARG A 78 20.56 9.46 12.65
N ARG A 79 19.37 8.85 12.58
CA ARG A 79 18.12 9.63 12.54
C ARG A 79 17.82 10.23 13.93
N PRO A 80 17.33 11.48 13.99
CA PRO A 80 16.86 12.07 15.25
C PRO A 80 15.75 11.24 15.91
N ARG A 81 15.63 11.31 17.23
CA ARG A 81 14.52 10.70 17.98
C ARG A 81 13.18 11.30 17.50
N GLY A 82 12.15 10.46 17.41
CA GLY A 82 10.79 10.86 17.02
C GLY A 82 10.43 10.69 15.54
N ARG A 83 11.40 10.55 14.63
CA ARG A 83 11.11 10.22 13.21
C ARG A 83 10.85 8.71 13.05
N PRO A 84 9.95 8.29 12.13
CA PRO A 84 9.78 6.87 11.79
C PRO A 84 11.12 6.22 11.44
N ARG A 85 11.38 5.03 12.02
CA ARG A 85 12.65 4.32 11.80
C ARG A 85 12.81 3.89 10.34
N THR A 86 11.75 3.40 9.72
CA THR A 86 11.69 2.94 8.33
C THR A 86 11.71 4.11 7.34
N ARG A 87 12.59 4.08 6.33
CA ARG A 87 12.51 5.05 5.22
C ARG A 87 11.36 4.66 4.28
N TRP A 88 10.82 5.60 3.53
CA TRP A 88 9.83 5.26 2.51
C TRP A 88 10.40 4.28 1.47
N ARG A 89 11.68 4.44 1.08
CA ARG A 89 12.37 3.48 0.21
C ARG A 89 12.39 2.06 0.77
N ASP A 90 12.75 1.89 2.04
CA ASP A 90 12.80 0.55 2.66
C ASP A 90 11.39 -0.05 2.66
N TYR A 91 10.41 0.76 3.06
CA TYR A 91 9.02 0.33 3.09
C TYR A 91 8.49 -0.08 1.70
N ILE A 92 8.70 0.74 0.67
CA ILE A 92 8.17 0.46 -0.66
C ILE A 92 8.88 -0.74 -1.30
N SER A 93 10.15 -0.96 -0.97
CA SER A 93 10.90 -2.14 -1.39
C SER A 93 10.34 -3.41 -0.73
N THR A 94 10.07 -3.36 0.58
CA THR A 94 9.39 -4.46 1.28
C THR A 94 7.99 -4.70 0.74
N LEU A 95 7.21 -3.65 0.48
CA LEU A 95 5.88 -3.77 -0.09
C LEU A 95 5.93 -4.41 -1.49
N ALA A 96 6.83 -3.95 -2.35
CA ALA A 96 6.97 -4.51 -3.69
C ALA A 96 7.39 -5.99 -3.63
N TRP A 97 8.34 -6.35 -2.76
CA TRP A 97 8.73 -7.74 -2.53
C TRP A 97 7.55 -8.61 -2.06
N GLU A 98 6.82 -8.17 -1.02
CA GLU A 98 5.68 -8.92 -0.45
C GLU A 98 4.52 -9.10 -1.43
N ARG A 99 4.33 -8.15 -2.37
CA ARG A 99 3.15 -8.11 -3.23
C ARG A 99 3.42 -8.62 -4.64
N LEU A 100 4.65 -8.50 -5.13
CA LEU A 100 5.01 -8.74 -6.52
C LEU A 100 6.27 -9.63 -6.68
N SER A 101 6.98 -10.02 -5.62
CA SER A 101 8.32 -10.66 -5.70
C SER A 101 9.42 -9.73 -6.23
N SER A 102 10.71 -10.06 -6.02
CA SER A 102 11.83 -9.24 -6.53
C SER A 102 11.91 -9.15 -8.03
N GLU A 103 11.54 -10.23 -8.72
CA GLU A 103 11.72 -10.36 -10.17
C GLU A 103 10.82 -9.36 -10.91
N LEU A 104 9.61 -9.12 -10.38
CA LEU A 104 8.66 -8.20 -10.98
C LEU A 104 8.92 -6.73 -10.64
N VAL A 105 9.80 -6.41 -9.68
CA VAL A 105 10.22 -5.02 -9.42
C VAL A 105 10.95 -4.43 -10.64
N ASN A 106 11.66 -5.27 -11.40
CA ASN A 106 12.34 -4.85 -12.64
C ASN A 106 11.36 -4.43 -13.74
N VAL A 107 10.14 -4.99 -13.72
CA VAL A 107 9.03 -4.67 -14.65
C VAL A 107 8.47 -3.28 -14.39
N ALA A 108 8.80 -2.62 -13.27
CA ALA A 108 8.38 -1.24 -13.01
C ALA A 108 8.84 -0.24 -14.09
N ARG A 109 9.83 -0.58 -14.93
CA ARG A 109 10.21 0.23 -16.09
C ARG A 109 9.23 0.12 -17.26
N GLU A 110 8.56 -1.00 -17.41
CA GLU A 110 7.62 -1.29 -18.49
C GLU A 110 6.22 -0.79 -18.11
N ARG A 111 5.85 0.39 -18.62
CA ARG A 111 4.58 1.03 -18.26
C ARG A 111 3.36 0.15 -18.59
N GLU A 112 3.40 -0.51 -19.75
CA GLU A 112 2.32 -1.34 -20.28
C GLU A 112 2.08 -2.60 -19.45
N VAL A 113 3.10 -3.07 -18.73
CA VAL A 113 2.99 -4.25 -17.86
C VAL A 113 2.70 -3.83 -16.42
N TRP A 114 3.34 -2.75 -15.94
CA TRP A 114 3.24 -2.30 -14.55
C TRP A 114 1.81 -1.90 -14.15
N GLY A 115 1.08 -1.19 -15.02
CA GLY A 115 -0.29 -0.78 -14.74
C GLY A 115 -1.22 -1.98 -14.52
N PRO A 116 -1.39 -2.86 -15.52
CA PRO A 116 -2.22 -4.06 -15.41
C PRO A 116 -1.81 -4.98 -14.26
N LEU A 117 -0.50 -5.16 -14.03
CA LEU A 117 0.00 -5.96 -12.91
C LEU A 117 -0.53 -5.48 -11.55
N LEU A 118 -0.59 -4.17 -11.34
CA LEU A 118 -1.09 -3.60 -10.09
C LEU A 118 -2.60 -3.75 -9.95
N GLU A 119 -3.37 -3.67 -11.04
CA GLU A 119 -4.82 -3.88 -10.99
C GLU A 119 -5.16 -5.35 -10.63
N LEU A 120 -4.31 -6.29 -11.03
CA LEU A 120 -4.45 -7.71 -10.68
C LEU A 120 -4.00 -8.06 -9.26
N LEU A 121 -3.50 -7.11 -8.46
CA LEU A 121 -3.09 -7.38 -7.09
C LEU A 121 -4.28 -7.85 -6.24
N PRO A 122 -4.21 -9.03 -5.60
CA PRO A 122 -5.30 -9.53 -4.76
C PRO A 122 -5.31 -8.84 -3.40
N PRO A 123 -6.45 -8.66 -2.72
CA PRO A 123 -6.48 -8.15 -1.35
C PRO A 123 -5.64 -9.02 -0.41
N ARG A 124 -5.08 -8.42 0.64
CA ARG A 124 -4.43 -9.20 1.71
C ARG A 124 -5.49 -10.04 2.45
N PRO A 125 -5.15 -11.27 2.88
CA PRO A 125 -6.05 -12.04 3.72
C PRO A 125 -6.35 -11.28 5.01
N ASP A 126 -7.61 -11.31 5.45
CA ASP A 126 -7.98 -10.74 6.74
C ASP A 126 -7.25 -11.52 7.85
N PRO A 127 -6.62 -10.85 8.83
CA PRO A 127 -6.19 -11.51 10.04
C PRO A 127 -7.48 -11.93 10.77
N GLY A 128 -7.75 -13.24 10.80
CA GLY A 128 -8.95 -13.83 11.40
C GLY A 128 -9.16 -13.45 12.86
#